data_AF-A0A7M2Z201-F1
#
_entry.id   AF-A0A7M2Z201-F1
#
_cell.length_a   1.000
_cell.length_b   1.000
_cell.length_c   1.000
_cell.angle_alpha   90.00
_cell.angle_beta   90.00
_cell.angle_gamma   90.00
#
_symmetry.space_group_name_H-M   'P 1'
#
loop_
_entity.id
_entity.type
_entity.pdbx_description
1 polymer ?
#
loop_
_entity_poly.entity_id
_entity_poly.type
_entity_poly.pdbx_seq_one_letter_code
_entity_poly.pdbx_strand_id
1 'polypeptide(L)'
;MRGWGADMGMPESCDCCGRDAEDCGMAESGWLTRDESAELAGTYCLACAALLRLVLWSEVCFHCGVAAASETEAERDGWRYFADGWGELVPFCAVCVASEFGIAPPRADGDGIRAGSEPDGKENGAEL
;
A
#
# COMPACT_ATOMS: atom_id res chain seq x y z
N MET A 1 9.31 1.12 44.03
CA MET A 1 8.46 0.88 42.84
C MET A 1 9.37 0.37 41.73
N ARG A 2 8.84 -0.52 40.89
CA ARG A 2 9.50 -1.57 40.09
C ARG A 2 10.72 -1.09 39.28
N GLY A 3 11.79 -1.88 39.35
CA GLY A 3 12.93 -1.79 38.45
C GLY A 3 12.60 -2.36 37.08
N TRP A 4 13.18 -1.77 36.04
CA TRP A 4 13.18 -2.31 34.69
C TRP A 4 14.57 -2.91 34.44
N GLY A 5 14.68 -4.21 34.69
CA GLY A 5 15.74 -5.04 34.13
C GLY A 5 15.24 -5.67 32.84
N ALA A 6 15.99 -5.47 31.75
CA ALA A 6 16.12 -6.28 30.53
C ALA A 6 17.13 -5.48 29.69
N ASP A 7 18.35 -5.95 29.41
CA ASP A 7 18.58 -6.96 28.37
C ASP A 7 17.51 -6.92 27.26
N MET A 8 17.27 -5.73 26.69
CA MET A 8 16.54 -5.62 25.43
C MET A 8 17.50 -6.11 24.34
N GLY A 9 17.49 -7.44 24.14
CA GLY A 9 18.30 -8.13 23.15
C GLY A 9 18.21 -7.41 21.81
N MET A 10 19.34 -6.81 21.43
CA MET A 10 19.46 -6.15 20.15
C MET A 10 19.18 -7.22 19.07
N PRO A 11 18.30 -6.94 18.09
CA PRO A 11 17.96 -7.92 17.06
C PRO A 11 19.23 -8.43 16.38
N GLU A 12 19.35 -9.76 16.23
CA GLU A 12 20.50 -10.38 15.58
C GLU A 12 20.50 -10.12 14.07
N SER A 13 19.32 -10.02 13.45
CA SER A 13 19.18 -9.80 12.01
C SER A 13 17.83 -9.21 11.62
N CYS A 14 17.73 -8.76 10.38
CA CYS A 14 16.48 -8.29 9.78
C CYS A 14 15.53 -9.47 9.52
N ASP A 15 14.29 -9.39 10.01
CA ASP A 15 13.27 -10.43 9.77
C ASP A 15 12.87 -10.60 8.29
N CYS A 16 13.21 -9.63 7.43
CA CYS A 16 12.95 -9.69 5.99
C CYS A 16 14.14 -10.18 5.17
N CYS A 17 15.35 -9.64 5.39
CA CYS A 17 16.51 -9.95 4.55
C CYS A 17 17.60 -10.79 5.24
N GLY A 18 17.46 -11.09 6.53
CA GLY A 18 18.39 -11.93 7.29
C GLY A 18 19.77 -11.33 7.56
N ARG A 19 20.07 -10.12 7.06
CA ARG A 19 21.34 -9.42 7.32
C ARG A 19 21.39 -8.88 8.74
N ASP A 20 22.57 -8.92 9.34
CA ASP A 20 22.85 -8.38 10.67
C ASP A 20 23.00 -6.85 10.68
N ALA A 21 23.23 -6.28 11.87
CA ALA A 21 23.30 -4.84 12.06
C ALA A 21 24.47 -4.16 11.32
N GLU A 22 25.58 -4.85 11.08
CA GLU A 22 26.74 -4.32 10.35
C GLU A 22 26.45 -4.35 8.84
N ASP A 23 25.95 -5.48 8.34
CA ASP A 23 25.68 -5.72 6.92
C ASP A 23 24.53 -4.88 6.35
N CYS A 24 23.63 -4.38 7.20
CA CYS A 24 22.55 -3.48 6.78
C CYS A 24 22.61 -2.07 7.38
N GLY A 25 23.69 -1.73 8.10
CA GLY A 25 23.93 -0.38 8.64
C GLY A 25 23.06 0.01 9.84
N MET A 26 22.43 -0.95 10.51
CA MET A 26 21.57 -0.72 11.68
C MET A 26 22.36 -0.58 12.99
N ALA A 27 23.66 -0.86 12.99
CA ALA A 27 24.52 -0.55 14.14
C ALA A 27 24.49 0.95 14.49
N GLU A 28 24.39 1.82 13.49
CA GLU A 28 24.36 3.28 13.66
C GLU A 28 22.93 3.85 13.69
N SER A 29 22.04 3.28 12.89
CA SER A 29 20.69 3.85 12.68
C SER A 29 19.60 3.21 13.57
N GLY A 30 19.90 2.07 14.19
CA GLY A 30 18.93 1.28 14.93
C GLY A 30 17.92 0.57 14.03
N TRP A 31 17.19 -0.39 14.62
CA TRP A 31 16.20 -1.19 13.91
C TRP A 31 14.82 -0.55 13.91
N LEU A 32 14.01 -0.83 12.89
CA LEU A 32 12.59 -0.47 12.88
C LEU A 32 11.73 -1.66 13.28
N THR A 33 10.99 -1.53 14.37
CA THR A 33 10.08 -2.56 14.87
C THR A 33 8.64 -2.21 14.52
N ARG A 34 7.91 -3.19 13.97
CA ARG A 34 6.44 -3.15 13.80
C ARG A 34 5.79 -3.94 14.92
N ASP A 35 4.68 -3.40 15.42
CA ASP A 35 3.90 -4.00 16.51
C ASP A 35 3.42 -5.41 16.16
N GLU A 36 3.35 -6.30 17.16
CA GLU A 36 2.93 -7.70 16.97
C GLU A 36 1.50 -7.85 16.46
N SER A 37 0.66 -6.83 16.64
CA SER A 37 -0.70 -6.80 16.11
C SER A 37 -0.80 -6.41 14.63
N ALA A 38 0.29 -5.97 14.00
CA ALA A 38 0.30 -5.56 12.60
C ALA A 38 0.53 -6.75 11.66
N GLU A 39 -0.06 -6.71 10.45
CA GLU A 39 0.42 -7.54 9.34
C GLU A 39 1.89 -7.20 9.09
N LEU A 40 2.71 -8.26 9.02
CA LEU A 40 4.17 -8.20 8.94
C LEU A 40 4.77 -7.55 10.20
N ALA A 41 4.37 -8.05 11.37
CA ALA A 41 5.06 -7.82 12.62
C ALA A 41 6.50 -8.33 12.55
N GLY A 42 7.42 -7.58 13.16
CA GLY A 42 8.84 -7.92 13.16
C GLY A 42 9.76 -6.72 13.22
N THR A 43 11.05 -6.99 13.11
CA THR A 43 12.13 -6.02 13.17
C THR A 43 12.91 -6.00 11.86
N TYR A 44 13.01 -4.80 11.28
CA TYR A 44 13.43 -4.61 9.90
C TYR A 44 14.55 -3.59 9.79
N CYS A 45 15.45 -3.81 8.83
CA CYS A 45 16.38 -2.77 8.41
C CYS A 45 15.61 -1.67 7.65
N LEU A 46 16.19 -0.47 7.55
CA LEU A 46 15.55 0.68 6.88
C LEU A 46 15.08 0.36 5.45
N ALA A 47 15.89 -0.36 4.67
CA ALA A 47 15.56 -0.71 3.29
C ALA A 47 14.35 -1.67 3.21
N CYS A 48 14.33 -2.71 4.04
CA CYS A 48 13.20 -3.66 4.10
C CYS A 48 11.94 -3.00 4.67
N ALA A 49 12.06 -2.12 5.66
CA ALA A 49 10.93 -1.38 6.19
C ALA A 49 10.33 -0.41 5.15
N ALA A 50 11.16 0.18 4.29
CA ALA A 50 10.70 1.01 3.17
C ALA A 50 9.98 0.15 2.12
N LEU A 51 10.52 -1.01 1.75
CA LEU A 51 9.86 -1.95 0.84
C LEU A 51 8.53 -2.45 1.40
N LEU A 52 8.48 -2.82 2.68
CA LEU A 52 7.25 -3.24 3.35
C LEU A 52 6.21 -2.12 3.41
N ARG A 53 6.63 -0.86 3.56
CA ARG A 53 5.72 0.29 3.43
C ARG A 53 5.15 0.41 2.03
N LEU A 54 5.94 0.15 0.99
CA LEU A 54 5.47 0.16 -0.41
C LEU A 54 4.49 -0.99 -0.69
N VAL A 55 4.75 -2.18 -0.15
CA VAL A 55 3.85 -3.35 -0.24
C VAL A 55 2.55 -3.12 0.52
N LEU A 56 2.58 -2.47 1.69
CA LEU A 56 1.38 -2.17 2.48
C LEU A 56 0.62 -0.92 1.99
N TRP A 57 1.22 -0.14 1.08
CA TRP A 57 0.57 1.00 0.43
C TRP A 57 -0.18 0.62 -0.85
N SER A 58 -0.10 -0.63 -1.31
CA SER A 58 -0.62 -1.05 -2.62
C SER A 58 -2.14 -1.10 -2.73
N GLU A 59 -2.88 -0.77 -1.67
CA GLU A 59 -4.31 -1.06 -1.60
C GLU A 59 -5.21 0.16 -1.69
N VAL A 60 -4.73 1.40 -1.86
CA VAL A 60 -5.62 2.58 -1.95
C VAL A 60 -5.14 3.57 -3.01
N CYS A 61 -5.99 3.89 -3.98
CA CYS A 61 -5.71 4.88 -5.02
C CYS A 61 -5.48 6.27 -4.40
N PHE A 62 -4.34 6.89 -4.69
CA PHE A 62 -3.96 8.20 -4.17
C PHE A 62 -4.94 9.31 -4.54
N HIS A 63 -5.57 9.23 -5.73
CA HIS A 63 -6.48 10.27 -6.20
C HIS A 63 -7.91 10.11 -5.68
N CYS A 64 -8.52 8.94 -5.85
CA CYS A 64 -9.93 8.73 -5.52
C CYS A 64 -10.18 7.97 -4.21
N GLY A 65 -9.12 7.46 -3.56
CA GLY A 65 -9.23 6.72 -2.30
C GLY A 65 -9.89 5.35 -2.44
N VAL A 66 -10.18 4.86 -3.66
CA VAL A 66 -10.72 3.51 -3.84
C VAL A 66 -9.69 2.50 -3.38
N ALA A 67 -10.13 1.46 -2.68
CA ALA A 67 -9.25 0.39 -2.25
C ALA A 67 -9.26 -0.79 -3.23
N ALA A 68 -8.11 -1.43 -3.44
CA ALA A 68 -8.03 -2.74 -4.07
C ALA A 68 -8.21 -3.82 -3.01
N ALA A 69 -8.91 -4.92 -3.30
CA ALA A 69 -9.08 -5.99 -2.31
C ALA A 69 -7.84 -6.90 -2.21
N SER A 70 -6.93 -6.83 -3.20
CA SER A 70 -5.63 -7.49 -3.19
C SER A 70 -4.70 -6.92 -4.26
N GLU A 71 -3.40 -7.17 -4.14
CA GLU A 71 -2.40 -6.83 -5.16
C GLU A 71 -2.70 -7.50 -6.52
N THR A 72 -3.06 -8.79 -6.53
CA THR A 72 -3.42 -9.51 -7.76
C THR A 72 -4.62 -8.88 -8.47
N GLU A 73 -5.62 -8.42 -7.72
CA GLU A 73 -6.75 -7.67 -8.28
C GLU A 73 -6.31 -6.31 -8.81
N ALA A 74 -5.49 -5.57 -8.07
CA ALA A 74 -4.96 -4.29 -8.52
C ALA A 74 -4.18 -4.42 -9.84
N GLU A 75 -3.33 -5.42 -9.97
CA GLU A 75 -2.58 -5.69 -11.21
C GLU A 75 -3.50 -6.03 -12.39
N ARG A 76 -4.43 -6.98 -12.17
CA ARG A 76 -5.41 -7.40 -13.18
C ARG A 76 -6.26 -6.23 -13.65
N ASP A 77 -6.69 -5.39 -12.72
CA ASP A 77 -7.56 -4.26 -12.99
C ASP A 77 -6.78 -3.05 -13.55
N GLY A 78 -5.45 -3.15 -13.65
CA GLY A 78 -4.62 -2.18 -14.36
C GLY A 78 -4.11 -1.02 -13.52
N TRP A 79 -3.98 -1.19 -12.22
CA TRP A 79 -3.38 -0.19 -11.33
C TRP A 79 -1.92 0.09 -11.71
N ARG A 80 -1.47 1.32 -11.48
CA ARG A 80 -0.12 1.79 -11.83
C ARG A 80 0.40 2.75 -10.76
N TYR A 81 1.72 2.85 -10.63
CA TYR A 81 2.38 3.78 -9.72
C TYR A 81 2.95 4.97 -10.48
N PHE A 82 2.81 6.16 -9.90
CA PHE A 82 3.39 7.40 -10.41
C PHE A 82 4.10 8.14 -9.28
N ALA A 83 5.12 8.92 -9.62
CA ALA A 83 5.76 9.80 -8.66
C ALA A 83 4.85 11.01 -8.36
N ASP A 84 4.70 11.35 -7.09
CA ASP A 84 3.99 12.55 -6.65
C ASP A 84 4.86 13.82 -6.79
N GLY A 85 4.37 14.96 -6.28
CA GLY A 85 5.09 16.23 -6.31
C GLY A 85 6.40 16.25 -5.52
N TRP A 86 6.64 15.26 -4.66
CA TRP A 86 7.85 15.08 -3.86
C TRP A 86 8.77 13.98 -4.40
N GLY A 87 8.36 13.27 -5.46
CA GLY A 87 9.10 12.16 -6.05
C GLY A 87 8.77 10.80 -5.43
N GLU A 88 7.81 10.72 -4.52
CA GLU A 88 7.39 9.47 -3.87
C GLU A 88 6.44 8.69 -4.79
N LEU A 89 6.65 7.37 -4.91
CA LEU A 89 5.77 6.52 -5.72
C LEU A 89 4.45 6.26 -5.00
N VAL A 90 3.34 6.62 -5.64
CA VAL A 90 1.98 6.41 -5.12
C VAL A 90 1.10 5.65 -6.13
N PRO A 91 0.17 4.80 -5.66
CA PRO A 91 -0.68 4.00 -6.52
C PRO A 91 -1.87 4.80 -7.10
N PHE A 92 -2.26 4.49 -8.33
CA PHE A 92 -3.47 4.98 -8.99
C PHE A 92 -4.27 3.80 -9.56
N CYS A 93 -5.59 3.81 -9.33
CA CYS A 93 -6.50 2.86 -9.97
C CYS A 93 -6.63 3.15 -11.47
N ALA A 94 -6.94 2.13 -12.26
CA ALA A 94 -7.00 2.24 -13.71
C ALA A 94 -7.91 3.37 -14.25
N VAL A 95 -8.99 3.70 -13.53
CA VAL A 95 -9.87 4.83 -13.89
C VAL A 95 -9.12 6.16 -13.76
N CYS A 96 -8.46 6.40 -12.63
CA CYS A 96 -7.67 7.62 -12.41
C CYS A 96 -6.42 7.64 -13.29
N VAL A 97 -5.87 6.49 -13.64
CA VAL A 97 -4.78 6.39 -14.63
C VAL A 97 -5.21 6.94 -15.99
N ALA A 98 -6.41 6.57 -16.43
CA ALA A 98 -6.97 7.06 -17.68
C ALA A 98 -7.32 8.54 -17.63
N SER A 99 -7.87 9.04 -16.51
CA SER A 99 -8.26 10.46 -16.38
C SER A 99 -7.07 11.39 -16.24
N GLU A 100 -6.12 11.07 -15.36
CA GLU A 100 -5.03 11.97 -15.00
C GLU A 100 -3.85 11.90 -15.99
N PHE A 101 -3.62 10.74 -16.59
CA PHE A 101 -2.42 10.49 -17.40
C PHE A 101 -2.72 10.06 -18.84
N GLY A 102 -3.99 9.89 -19.22
CA GLY A 102 -4.38 9.50 -20.58
C GLY A 102 -3.91 8.09 -20.98
N ILE A 103 -3.60 7.24 -20.01
CA ILE A 103 -3.16 5.86 -20.24
C ILE A 103 -4.39 4.97 -20.17
N ALA A 104 -4.72 4.30 -21.28
CA ALA A 104 -5.88 3.41 -21.34
C ALA A 104 -5.73 2.25 -20.36
N PRO A 105 -6.82 1.83 -19.67
CA PRO A 105 -6.79 0.64 -18.84
C PRO A 105 -6.48 -0.60 -19.71
N PRO A 106 -5.90 -1.66 -19.13
CA PRO A 106 -5.75 -2.92 -19.84
C PRO A 106 -7.11 -3.36 -20.36
N ARG A 107 -7.16 -3.82 -21.62
CA ARG A 107 -8.40 -4.35 -22.19
C ARG A 107 -8.78 -5.59 -21.41
N ALA A 108 -9.94 -5.57 -20.78
CA ALA A 108 -10.55 -6.77 -20.26
C ALA A 108 -10.85 -7.66 -21.47
N ASP A 109 -10.04 -8.69 -21.66
CA ASP A 109 -10.36 -9.77 -22.58
C ASP A 109 -11.58 -10.50 -21.99
N GLY A 110 -12.77 -10.01 -22.37
CA GLY A 110 -14.10 -10.60 -22.22
C GLY A 110 -14.36 -11.54 -21.04
N ASP A 111 -14.76 -10.98 -19.89
CA ASP A 111 -16.02 -11.35 -19.21
C ASP A 111 -16.23 -10.49 -17.95
N GLY A 112 -17.13 -9.51 -18.06
CA GLY A 112 -17.97 -9.00 -16.96
C GLY A 112 -17.33 -8.30 -15.77
N ILE A 113 -16.97 -7.01 -15.90
CA ILE A 113 -17.03 -6.10 -14.75
C ILE A 113 -18.48 -5.61 -14.63
N ARG A 114 -19.22 -6.13 -13.65
CA ARG A 114 -20.46 -5.49 -13.18
C ARG A 114 -20.07 -4.20 -12.46
N ALA A 115 -20.23 -3.08 -13.15
CA ALA A 115 -20.32 -1.78 -12.48
C ALA A 115 -21.42 -1.88 -11.42
N GLY A 116 -21.07 -1.54 -10.17
CA GLY A 116 -22.03 -1.44 -9.07
C GLY A 116 -23.15 -0.48 -9.44
N SER A 117 -24.37 -0.93 -9.19
CA SER A 117 -25.63 -0.30 -9.57
C SER A 117 -25.75 1.15 -9.10
N GLU A 118 -26.06 2.05 -10.02
CA GLU A 118 -26.75 3.31 -9.72
C GLU A 118 -28.14 2.99 -9.13
N PRO A 119 -28.60 3.65 -8.05
CA PRO A 119 -30.00 3.61 -7.68
C PRO A 119 -30.81 4.53 -8.60
N ASP A 120 -31.71 3.90 -9.36
CA ASP A 120 -32.74 4.50 -10.21
C ASP A 120 -33.47 5.67 -9.53
N GLY A 121 -33.65 6.74 -10.31
CA GLY A 121 -34.40 7.92 -9.92
C GLY A 121 -35.88 7.66 -9.66
N LYS A 122 -36.48 8.54 -8.86
CA LYS A 122 -37.89 8.90 -9.00
C LYS A 122 -38.02 10.41 -9.10
N GLU A 123 -38.22 10.86 -10.32
CA GLU A 123 -38.86 12.13 -10.64
C GLU A 123 -40.25 12.16 -9.99
N ASN A 124 -40.61 13.31 -9.40
CA ASN A 124 -42.01 13.68 -9.18
C ASN A 124 -42.13 15.20 -9.33
N GLY A 125 -42.58 15.60 -10.53
CA GLY A 125 -43.63 16.59 -10.75
C GLY A 125 -43.47 17.97 -10.10
N ALA A 126 -42.94 18.90 -10.87
CA ALA A 126 -43.35 20.30 -10.77
C ALA A 126 -44.66 20.48 -11.54
N GLU A 127 -45.74 20.87 -10.85
CA GLU A 127 -46.86 21.59 -11.44
C GLU A 127 -47.10 22.87 -10.63
N LEU A 128 -47.62 23.86 -11.35
CA LEU A 128 -47.67 25.31 -11.13
C LEU A 128 -48.42 25.78 -9.87
#